data_AF-A0A438HM20-F1
#
_entry.id   AF-A0A438HM20-F1
#
_cell.length_a   1.000
_cell.length_b   1.000
_cell.length_c   1.000
_cell.angle_alpha   90.00
_cell.angle_beta   90.00
_cell.angle_gamma   90.00
#
_symmetry.space_group_name_H-M   'P 1'
#
loop_
_entity.id
_entity.type
_entity.pdbx_description
1 polymer ?
#
loop_
_entity_poly.entity_id
_entity_poly.type
_entity_poly.pdbx_seq_one_letter_code
_entity_poly.pdbx_strand_id
1 'polypeptide(L)'
;MDTEAPSTRMSNFFPLTKRVSVNIGGDPPAFVKARLPFGTHESVVSCIQHLQEWTITETVKVVVADIRYMMRTRKQLFKRLKVAEAMRAFISQHPGGIEELRAQLEKVET
;
A
#
# COMPACT_ATOMS: atom_id res chain seq x y z
N MET A 1 21.97 56.57 31.06
CA MET A 1 20.96 55.62 30.56
C MET A 1 21.28 55.44 29.08
N ASP A 2 22.24 54.56 28.79
CA ASP A 2 22.67 54.31 27.41
C ASP A 2 21.72 53.30 26.79
N THR A 3 20.95 53.77 25.80
CA THR A 3 19.96 52.95 25.10
C THR A 3 20.72 52.15 24.04
N GLU A 4 21.04 50.90 24.35
CA GLU A 4 21.70 49.97 23.43
C GLU A 4 20.84 49.83 22.16
N ALA A 5 21.45 50.08 21.00
CA ALA A 5 20.75 50.04 19.72
C ALA A 5 20.21 48.62 19.45
N PRO A 6 19.00 48.47 18.88
CA PRO A 6 18.46 47.15 18.58
C PRO A 6 19.38 46.46 17.56
N SER A 7 20.11 45.45 18.02
CA SER A 7 20.98 44.63 17.16
C SER A 7 20.12 43.85 16.17
N THR A 8 20.01 44.37 14.94
CA THR A 8 19.39 43.72 13.77
C THR A 8 20.26 42.57 13.28
N ARG A 9 20.55 41.59 14.14
CA ARG A 9 21.32 40.42 13.76
C ARG A 9 20.46 39.57 12.84
N MET A 10 20.87 39.39 11.59
CA MET A 10 20.13 38.64 10.54
C MET A 10 19.74 37.21 10.98
N SER A 11 20.48 36.63 11.94
CA SER A 11 20.16 35.36 12.62
C SER A 11 18.86 35.35 13.42
N ASN A 12 18.33 36.53 13.78
CA ASN A 12 17.05 36.66 14.48
C ASN A 12 15.86 36.54 13.51
N PHE A 13 16.09 36.73 12.20
CA PHE A 13 15.07 36.59 11.15
C PHE A 13 15.12 35.23 10.46
N PHE A 14 16.27 34.54 10.51
CA PHE A 14 16.46 33.21 9.95
C PHE A 14 17.06 32.28 11.01
N PRO A 15 16.25 31.43 11.68
CA PRO A 15 16.76 30.44 12.61
C PRO A 15 17.81 29.59 11.90
N LEU A 16 19.04 29.59 12.40
CA LEU A 16 20.12 28.76 11.86
C LEU A 16 19.63 27.30 11.79
N THR A 17 19.44 26.74 10.60
CA THR A 17 19.00 25.35 10.51
C THR A 17 20.19 24.42 10.79
N LYS A 18 20.10 23.55 11.78
CA LYS A 18 21.07 22.47 12.02
C LYS A 18 20.70 21.26 11.17
N ARG A 19 21.71 20.62 10.56
CA ARG A 19 21.51 19.32 9.90
C ARG A 19 21.56 18.22 10.96
N VAL A 20 20.52 17.39 11.01
CA VAL A 20 20.45 16.20 11.86
C VAL A 20 20.34 14.97 10.96
N SER A 21 21.08 13.91 11.27
CA SER A 21 20.96 12.62 10.61
C SER A 21 19.93 11.80 11.38
N VAL A 22 18.79 11.52 10.77
CA VAL A 22 17.73 10.70 11.36
C VAL A 22 17.87 9.29 10.80
N ASN A 23 17.99 8.31 11.68
CA ASN A 23 17.93 6.90 11.30
C ASN A 23 16.47 6.55 10.99
N ILE A 24 16.21 6.06 9.78
CA ILE A 24 14.86 5.66 9.34
C ILE A 24 14.70 4.12 9.28
N GLY A 25 15.66 3.37 9.83
CA GLY A 25 15.65 1.91 9.87
C GLY A 25 16.14 1.25 8.57
N GLY A 26 16.03 -0.07 8.50
CA GLY A 26 16.52 -0.90 7.38
C GLY A 26 17.77 -1.72 7.72
N ASP A 27 18.08 -2.73 6.90
CA ASP A 27 19.35 -3.47 6.92
C ASP A 27 19.97 -3.49 5.50
N PRO A 28 21.05 -2.72 5.26
CA PRO A 28 21.75 -1.86 6.21
C PRO A 28 20.94 -0.59 6.58
N PRO A 29 21.25 0.06 7.73
CA PRO A 29 20.49 1.21 8.21
C PRO A 29 20.49 2.39 7.23
N ALA A 30 19.30 2.91 6.91
CA ALA A 30 19.14 4.10 6.08
C ALA A 30 19.08 5.37 6.93
N PHE A 31 19.72 6.44 6.45
CA PHE A 31 19.77 7.73 7.15
C PHE A 31 19.28 8.87 6.25
N VAL A 32 18.44 9.74 6.79
CA VAL A 32 17.98 10.96 6.13
C VAL A 32 18.55 12.19 6.82
N LYS A 33 19.14 13.10 6.04
CA LYS A 33 19.63 14.40 6.57
C LYS A 33 18.48 15.42 6.56
N ALA A 34 17.90 15.68 7.72
CA ALA A 34 16.89 16.73 7.91
C ALA A 34 17.54 18.06 8.31
N ARG A 35 16.92 19.19 7.93
CA ARG A 35 17.26 20.53 8.43
C ARG A 35 16.20 20.96 9.42
N LEU A 36 16.61 21.23 10.66
CA LEU A 36 15.71 21.67 11.74
C LEU A 36 16.17 23.02 12.30
N PRO A 37 15.26 23.91 12.72
CA PRO A 37 15.62 25.15 13.38
C PRO A 37 16.51 24.90 14.61
N PHE A 38 17.50 25.76 14.84
CA PHE A 38 18.31 25.75 16.05
C PHE A 38 17.40 25.86 17.29
N GLY A 39 17.64 25.02 18.30
CA GLY A 39 16.79 24.99 19.51
C GLY A 39 15.57 24.07 19.42
N THR A 40 15.41 23.30 18.33
CA THR A 40 14.39 22.24 18.29
C THR A 40 14.66 21.23 19.40
N HIS A 41 13.71 21.09 20.34
CA HIS A 41 13.82 20.16 21.46
C HIS A 41 13.83 18.70 20.97
N GLU A 42 14.62 17.83 21.59
CA GLU A 42 14.78 16.43 21.17
C GLU A 42 13.44 15.66 21.14
N SER A 43 12.49 16.03 22.00
CA SER A 43 11.13 15.46 21.98
C SER A 43 10.42 15.67 20.63
N VAL A 44 10.61 16.82 19.97
CA VAL A 44 10.02 17.10 18.66
C VAL A 44 10.63 16.19 17.59
N VAL A 45 11.94 15.94 17.66
CA VAL A 45 12.63 15.02 16.75
C VAL A 45 12.15 13.59 16.96
N SER A 46 12.02 13.16 18.22
CA SER A 46 11.50 11.84 18.58
C SER A 46 10.05 11.62 18.10
N CYS A 47 9.18 12.61 18.25
CA CYS A 47 7.81 12.54 17.73
C CYS A 47 7.77 12.37 16.20
N ILE A 48 8.62 13.10 15.46
CA ILE A 48 8.71 12.97 14.00
C ILE A 48 9.17 11.58 13.60
N GLN A 49 10.20 11.04 14.25
CA GLN A 49 10.71 9.70 13.98
C GLN A 49 9.62 8.64 14.26
N HIS A 50 8.95 8.71 15.40
CA HIS A 50 7.90 7.76 15.77
C HIS A 50 6.72 7.78 14.77
N LEU A 51 6.33 8.96 14.28
CA LEU A 51 5.29 9.08 13.25
C LEU A 51 5.72 8.44 11.92
N GLN A 52 6.99 8.56 11.55
CA GLN A 52 7.53 7.91 10.34
C GLN A 52 7.55 6.39 10.48
N GLU A 53 8.03 5.86 11.60
CA GLU A 53 8.05 4.42 11.89
C GLU A 53 6.63 3.84 11.92
N TRP A 54 5.67 4.56 12.52
CA TRP A 54 4.25 4.22 12.48
C TRP A 54 3.72 4.17 11.03
N THR A 55 4.03 5.17 10.22
CA THR A 55 3.58 5.25 8.81
C THR A 55 4.13 4.10 7.97
N ILE A 56 5.40 3.75 8.15
CA ILE A 56 6.02 2.60 7.48
C ILE A 56 5.28 1.32 7.87
N THR A 57 5.06 1.12 9.17
CA THR A 57 4.37 -0.05 9.70
C THR A 57 2.96 -0.20 9.13
N GLU A 58 2.21 0.90 9.06
CA GLU A 58 0.84 0.88 8.55
C GLU A 58 0.80 0.61 7.04
N THR A 59 1.72 1.20 6.28
CA THR A 59 1.86 0.93 4.84
C THR A 59 2.15 -0.54 4.58
N VAL A 60 3.04 -1.15 5.37
CA VAL A 60 3.36 -2.58 5.26
C VAL A 60 2.13 -3.44 5.53
N LYS A 61 1.33 -3.12 6.56
CA LYS A 61 0.08 -3.86 6.84
C LYS A 61 -0.89 -3.79 5.66
N VAL A 62 -1.09 -2.61 5.08
CA VAL A 62 -1.98 -2.42 3.92
C VAL A 62 -1.49 -3.24 2.73
N VAL A 63 -0.21 -3.14 2.37
CA VAL A 63 0.38 -3.91 1.26
C VAL A 63 0.23 -5.41 1.47
N VAL A 64 0.47 -5.91 2.69
CA VAL A 64 0.30 -7.33 3.02
C VAL A 64 -1.16 -7.77 2.92
N ALA A 65 -2.10 -6.93 3.37
CA ALA A 65 -3.52 -7.21 3.25
C ALA A 65 -3.97 -7.28 1.78
N ASP A 66 -3.49 -6.36 0.94
CA ASP A 66 -3.79 -6.32 -0.49
C ASP A 66 -3.24 -7.54 -1.22
N ILE A 67 -1.98 -7.92 -0.97
CA ILE A 67 -1.40 -9.15 -1.52
C ILE A 67 -2.22 -10.37 -1.12
N ARG A 68 -2.60 -10.47 0.16
CA ARG A 68 -3.43 -11.57 0.66
C ARG A 68 -4.79 -11.62 -0.03
N TYR A 69 -5.42 -10.47 -0.23
CA TYR A 69 -6.67 -10.34 -0.95
C TYR A 69 -6.51 -10.83 -2.40
N MET A 70 -5.52 -10.33 -3.13
CA MET A 70 -5.23 -10.75 -4.50
C MET A 70 -5.00 -12.26 -4.62
N MET A 71 -4.26 -12.86 -3.68
CA MET A 71 -4.04 -14.31 -3.64
C MET A 71 -5.34 -15.10 -3.45
N ARG A 72 -6.22 -14.65 -2.56
CA ARG A 72 -7.54 -15.28 -2.35
C ARG A 72 -8.39 -15.20 -3.61
N THR A 73 -8.46 -14.04 -4.23
CA THR A 73 -9.21 -13.82 -5.48
C THR A 73 -8.67 -14.71 -6.61
N ARG A 74 -7.34 -14.77 -6.78
CA ARG A 74 -6.70 -15.66 -7.77
C ARG A 74 -7.05 -17.12 -7.52
N LYS A 75 -7.00 -17.59 -6.27
CA LYS A 75 -7.37 -18.97 -5.91
C LYS A 75 -8.83 -19.27 -6.27
N GLN A 76 -9.73 -18.32 -6.03
CA GLN A 76 -11.14 -18.47 -6.38
C GLN A 76 -11.37 -18.48 -7.90
N LEU A 77 -10.70 -17.60 -8.65
CA LEU A 77 -10.72 -17.58 -10.11
C LEU A 77 -10.26 -18.92 -10.70
N PHE A 78 -9.17 -19.49 -10.16
CA PHE A 78 -8.68 -20.79 -10.61
C PHE A 78 -9.68 -21.92 -10.37
N LYS A 79 -10.40 -21.91 -9.22
CA LYS A 79 -11.49 -22.87 -8.97
C LYS A 79 -12.62 -22.71 -10.00
N ARG A 80 -13.04 -21.47 -10.28
CA ARG A 80 -14.08 -21.19 -11.29
C ARG A 80 -13.65 -21.64 -12.68
N LEU A 81 -12.38 -21.42 -13.05
CA LEU A 81 -11.81 -21.85 -14.32
C LEU A 81 -11.90 -23.37 -14.48
N LYS A 82 -11.49 -24.14 -13.46
CA LYS A 82 -11.61 -25.61 -13.50
C LYS A 82 -13.03 -26.10 -13.74
N VAL A 83 -14.02 -25.47 -13.11
CA VAL A 83 -15.43 -25.80 -13.33
C VAL A 83 -15.84 -25.50 -14.76
N ALA A 84 -15.48 -24.32 -15.28
CA ALA A 84 -15.80 -23.94 -16.66
C ALA A 84 -15.13 -24.87 -17.69
N GLU A 85 -13.89 -25.29 -17.47
CA GLU A 85 -13.19 -26.27 -18.30
C GLU A 85 -13.88 -27.64 -18.27
N ALA A 86 -14.29 -28.12 -17.08
CA ALA A 86 -15.03 -29.37 -16.96
C ALA A 86 -16.38 -29.32 -17.69
N MET A 87 -17.13 -28.22 -17.53
CA MET A 87 -18.39 -28.01 -18.26
C MET A 87 -18.16 -27.98 -19.77
N ARG A 88 -17.10 -27.29 -20.23
CA ARG A 88 -16.74 -27.25 -21.66
C ARG A 88 -16.39 -28.64 -22.19
N ALA A 89 -15.58 -29.41 -21.48
CA ALA A 89 -15.21 -30.76 -21.87
C ALA A 89 -16.43 -31.68 -21.97
N PHE A 90 -17.35 -31.60 -21.02
CA PHE A 90 -18.61 -32.34 -21.04
C PHE A 90 -19.46 -32.01 -22.28
N ILE A 91 -19.65 -30.72 -22.56
CA ILE A 91 -20.41 -30.27 -23.75
C ILE A 91 -19.74 -30.77 -25.04
N SER A 92 -18.41 -30.69 -25.13
CA SER A 92 -17.66 -31.17 -26.29
C SER A 92 -17.73 -32.69 -26.49
N GLN A 93 -17.89 -33.46 -25.41
CA GLN A 93 -17.99 -34.93 -25.46
C GLN A 93 -19.39 -35.43 -25.81
N HIS A 94 -20.44 -34.61 -25.65
CA HIS A 94 -21.83 -35.01 -25.87
C HIS A 94 -22.56 -34.12 -26.90
N PRO A 95 -22.08 -34.03 -28.16
CA PRO A 95 -22.74 -33.21 -29.19
C PRO A 95 -24.18 -33.70 -29.49
N GLY A 96 -24.39 -35.02 -29.56
CA GLY A 96 -25.71 -35.60 -29.85
C GLY A 96 -26.76 -35.42 -28.75
N GLY A 97 -26.34 -35.25 -27.49
CA GLY A 97 -27.27 -34.99 -26.38
C GLY A 97 -27.93 -33.61 -26.47
N ILE A 98 -27.28 -32.65 -27.12
CA ILE A 98 -27.86 -31.31 -27.37
C ILE A 98 -28.94 -31.39 -28.46
N GLU A 99 -28.71 -32.20 -29.49
CA GLU A 99 -29.68 -32.45 -30.56
C GLU A 99 -30.90 -33.24 -30.06
N GLU A 100 -30.69 -34.20 -29.17
CA GLU A 100 -31.76 -34.95 -28.51
C GLU A 100 -32.59 -34.08 -27.55
N LEU A 101 -31.93 -33.22 -26.73
CA LEU A 101 -32.63 -32.21 -25.92
C LEU A 101 -33.41 -31.22 -26.77
N ARG A 102 -32.85 -30.79 -27.91
CA ARG A 102 -33.54 -29.90 -28.86
C ARG A 102 -34.79 -30.56 -29.44
N ALA A 103 -34.68 -31.82 -29.85
CA ALA A 103 -35.82 -32.59 -30.38
C ALA A 103 -36.90 -32.86 -29.33
N GLN A 104 -36.53 -33.01 -28.04
CA GLN A 104 -37.50 -33.12 -26.95
C GLN A 104 -38.20 -31.78 -26.66
N LEU A 105 -37.50 -30.65 -26.77
CA LEU A 105 -38.10 -29.32 -26.59
C LEU A 105 -39.13 -28.99 -27.68
N GLU A 106 -38.81 -29.28 -28.95
CA GLU A 106 -39.74 -29.09 -30.07
C GLU A 106 -41.04 -29.91 -29.91
N LYS A 107 -40.98 -31.08 -29.29
CA LYS A 107 -42.15 -31.92 -29.02
C LYS A 107 -43.07 -31.40 -27.91
N VAL A 108 -42.61 -30.47 -27.07
CA VAL A 108 -43.39 -29.91 -25.95
C VAL A 108 -44.10 -28.61 -26.37
N GLU A 109 -43.65 -27.96 -27.43
CA GLU A 109 -44.28 -26.75 -28.00
C GLU A 109 -45.42 -27.02 -29.01
N THR A 110 -45.65 -28.28 -29.36
CA THR A 110 -46.78 -28.76 -30.19
C THR A 110 -47.82 -29.49 -29.35
#